data_AF-A0A6N8EDG5-F1
#
_entry.id   AF-A0A6N8EDG5-F1
#
_cell.length_a   1.000
_cell.length_b   1.000
_cell.length_c   1.000
_cell.angle_alpha   90.00
_cell.angle_beta   90.00
_cell.angle_gamma   90.00
#
_symmetry.space_group_name_H-M   'P 1'
#
loop_
_entity.id
_entity.type
_entity.pdbx_description
1 polymer ?
#
loop_
_entity_poly.entity_id
_entity_poly.type
_entity_poly.pdbx_seq_one_letter_code
_entity_poly.pdbx_strand_id
1 'polypeptide(L)'
;MPFELEPRLASTLPSRFQPEPRRLDSSGLVSGFLPAFRHLATGEIRLCQLADGRISVRHLLDSLPDDWIQERDSSGRPATLVSDIEPGFLRGIQFWTLENLAHPALDG
;
A
#
# COMPACT_ATOMS: atom_id res chain seq x y z
N MET A 1 -22.20 -66.91 0.75
CA MET A 1 -21.64 -66.41 2.01
C MET A 1 -20.62 -65.32 1.68
N PRO A 2 -20.67 -64.15 2.33
CA PRO A 2 -20.17 -62.88 1.81
C PRO A 2 -18.81 -62.46 2.41
N PHE A 3 -18.06 -61.60 1.72
CA PHE A 3 -16.99 -60.79 2.31
C PHE A 3 -17.08 -59.36 1.75
N GLU A 4 -17.90 -58.57 2.44
CA GLU A 4 -17.60 -57.30 3.11
C GLU A 4 -16.73 -56.23 2.39
N LEU A 5 -17.26 -55.01 2.44
CA LEU A 5 -16.72 -53.71 2.06
C LEU A 5 -15.27 -53.45 2.48
N GLU A 6 -14.55 -52.69 1.64
CA GLU A 6 -13.92 -51.44 2.13
C GLU A 6 -13.73 -50.41 1.01
N PRO A 7 -14.35 -49.21 1.11
CA PRO A 7 -14.08 -48.09 0.22
C PRO A 7 -12.71 -47.50 0.57
N ARG A 8 -11.79 -47.49 -0.39
CA ARG A 8 -10.48 -46.83 -0.20
C ARG A 8 -10.74 -45.35 0.08
N LEU A 9 -10.43 -44.93 1.31
CA LEU A 9 -10.51 -43.55 1.76
C LEU A 9 -9.92 -42.62 0.70
N ALA A 10 -10.74 -41.66 0.26
CA ALA A 10 -10.24 -40.46 -0.38
C ALA A 10 -9.26 -39.81 0.60
N SER A 11 -7.96 -39.88 0.30
CA SER A 11 -6.97 -39.00 0.89
C SER A 11 -7.28 -37.58 0.43
N THR A 12 -8.21 -36.93 1.12
CA THR A 12 -8.27 -35.47 1.19
C THR A 12 -7.03 -35.03 1.95
N LEU A 13 -5.91 -34.96 1.24
CA LEU A 13 -4.81 -34.13 1.66
C LEU A 13 -5.37 -32.71 1.76
N PRO A 14 -5.22 -32.01 2.91
CA PRO A 14 -5.55 -30.59 2.94
C PRO A 14 -4.70 -29.93 1.86
N SER A 15 -5.39 -29.25 0.94
CA SER A 15 -4.79 -28.49 -0.15
C SER A 15 -3.65 -27.69 0.44
N ARG A 16 -2.42 -28.19 0.24
CA ARG A 16 -1.19 -27.59 0.72
C ARG A 16 -1.25 -26.18 0.20
N PHE A 17 -1.43 -25.20 1.10
CA PHE A 17 -1.48 -23.76 0.81
C PHE A 17 -0.64 -23.50 -0.42
N GLN A 18 -1.29 -23.46 -1.57
CA GLN A 18 -0.59 -23.11 -2.78
C GLN A 18 -0.36 -21.62 -2.56
N PRO A 19 0.90 -21.14 -2.42
CA PRO A 19 1.11 -19.73 -2.59
C PRO A 19 0.69 -19.48 -4.04
N GLU A 20 -0.55 -19.02 -4.21
CA GLU A 20 -1.04 -18.53 -5.48
C GLU A 20 0.10 -17.66 -6.01
N PRO A 21 0.63 -17.91 -7.22
CA PRO A 21 1.70 -17.08 -7.73
C PRO A 21 1.16 -15.67 -7.65
N ARG A 22 1.72 -14.86 -6.72
CA ARG A 22 1.23 -13.50 -6.44
C ARG A 22 1.13 -12.87 -7.81
N ARG A 23 -0.11 -12.67 -8.28
CA ARG A 23 -0.34 -12.07 -9.57
C ARG A 23 0.35 -10.73 -9.45
N LEU A 24 1.51 -10.61 -10.08
CA LEU A 24 2.21 -9.35 -10.23
C LEU A 24 1.30 -8.60 -11.19
N ASP A 25 0.30 -7.93 -10.63
CA ASP A 25 -0.42 -6.93 -11.36
C ASP A 25 0.61 -5.94 -11.89
N SER A 26 0.33 -5.37 -13.05
CA SER A 26 1.22 -4.48 -13.82
C SER A 26 1.75 -3.26 -13.04
N SER A 27 1.40 -3.11 -11.75
CA SER A 27 1.89 -2.12 -10.79
C SER A 27 3.23 -2.44 -10.12
N GLY A 28 3.90 -3.56 -10.45
CA GLY A 28 5.27 -3.85 -9.99
C GLY A 28 6.37 -2.87 -10.43
N LEU A 29 6.08 -1.88 -11.31
CA LEU A 29 7.10 -1.09 -12.00
C LEU A 29 6.78 0.41 -12.08
N VAL A 30 6.70 1.07 -10.93
CA VAL A 30 7.47 2.32 -10.76
C VAL A 30 8.55 2.03 -9.69
N SER A 31 9.33 0.97 -9.96
CA SER A 31 10.60 0.54 -9.32
C SER A 31 10.82 0.78 -7.81
N GLY A 32 9.77 0.69 -6.99
CA GLY A 32 9.85 0.83 -5.53
C GLY A 32 9.48 2.22 -4.99
N PHE A 33 8.91 3.11 -5.79
CA PHE A 33 8.31 4.35 -5.30
C PHE A 33 6.87 4.10 -4.86
N LEU A 34 6.61 4.30 -3.57
CA LEU A 34 5.31 4.14 -2.94
C LEU A 34 4.75 5.53 -2.62
N PRO A 35 3.52 5.87 -3.02
CA PRO A 35 2.96 7.18 -2.72
C PRO A 35 2.88 7.40 -1.21
N ALA A 36 3.36 8.55 -0.76
CA ALA A 36 3.52 8.87 0.65
C ALA A 36 3.33 10.36 0.89
N PHE A 37 3.06 10.69 2.14
CA PHE A 37 3.02 12.06 2.64
C PHE A 37 4.04 12.21 3.76
N ARG A 38 4.69 13.37 3.81
CA ARG A 38 5.64 13.71 4.86
C ARG A 38 5.16 14.94 5.61
N HIS A 39 5.15 14.87 6.93
CA HIS A 39 4.94 16.02 7.78
C HIS A 39 6.25 16.80 7.92
N LEU A 40 6.27 18.07 7.53
CA LEU A 40 7.49 18.89 7.48
C LEU A 40 8.00 19.23 8.89
N ALA A 41 7.12 19.51 9.85
CA ALA A 41 7.53 19.82 11.22
C ALA A 41 8.14 18.63 12.00
N THR A 42 7.58 17.41 11.85
CA THR A 42 8.00 16.24 12.63
C THR A 42 8.90 15.28 11.85
N GLY A 43 8.90 15.37 10.51
CA GLY A 43 9.56 14.42 9.62
C GLY A 43 8.83 13.07 9.50
N GLU A 44 7.66 12.91 10.12
CA GLU A 44 6.88 11.67 10.02
C GLU A 44 6.46 11.43 8.57
N ILE A 45 6.66 10.19 8.08
CA ILE A 45 6.26 9.77 6.74
C ILE A 45 5.19 8.70 6.85
N ARG A 46 4.09 8.88 6.12
CA ARG A 46 3.02 7.88 6.00
C ARG A 46 2.80 7.50 4.55
N LEU A 47 2.78 6.18 4.32
CA LEU A 47 2.37 5.63 3.04
C LEU A 47 0.87 5.84 2.83
N CYS A 48 0.48 6.08 1.58
CA CYS A 48 -0.93 6.10 1.20
C CYS A 48 -1.46 4.66 1.21
N GLN A 49 -2.51 4.42 1.98
CA GLN A 49 -3.14 3.10 2.08
C GLN A 49 -4.62 3.18 1.71
N LEU A 50 -5.12 2.07 1.18
CA LEU A 50 -6.54 1.81 1.06
C LEU A 50 -7.13 1.53 2.45
N ALA A 51 -8.45 1.59 2.57
CA ALA A 51 -9.16 1.27 3.82
C ALA A 51 -8.86 -0.15 4.35
N ASP A 52 -8.46 -1.07 3.46
CA ASP A 52 -8.03 -2.45 3.79
C ASP A 52 -6.56 -2.54 4.30
N GLY A 53 -5.86 -1.42 4.45
CA GLY A 53 -4.45 -1.36 4.88
C GLY A 53 -3.42 -1.70 3.79
N ARG A 54 -3.88 -2.03 2.57
CA ARG A 54 -2.99 -2.23 1.42
C ARG A 54 -2.42 -0.91 0.95
N ILE A 55 -1.14 -0.88 0.58
CA ILE A 55 -0.52 0.31 -0.01
C ILE A 55 -1.22 0.65 -1.33
N SER A 56 -1.64 1.90 -1.45
CA SER A 56 -2.28 2.43 -2.64
C SER A 56 -1.24 2.73 -3.71
N VAL A 57 -1.65 2.63 -4.98
CA VAL A 57 -0.86 3.10 -6.14
C VAL A 57 -1.09 4.59 -6.43
N ARG A 58 -1.98 5.24 -5.69
CA ARG A 58 -2.34 6.66 -5.80
C ARG A 58 -2.24 7.36 -4.44
N HIS A 59 -2.02 8.67 -4.44
CA HIS A 59 -2.13 9.51 -3.25
C HIS A 59 -3.57 9.51 -2.74
N LEU A 60 -3.78 8.83 -1.61
CA LEU A 60 -5.06 8.75 -0.92
C LEU A 60 -4.92 9.36 0.47
N LEU A 61 -5.92 10.14 0.88
CA LEU A 61 -5.92 10.81 2.18
C LEU A 61 -6.61 9.97 3.27
N ASP A 62 -7.39 8.95 2.90
CA ASP A 62 -8.21 8.14 3.82
C ASP A 62 -7.43 7.49 4.98
N SER A 63 -6.16 7.15 4.77
CA SER A 63 -5.33 6.50 5.78
C SER A 63 -4.54 7.48 6.66
N LEU A 64 -4.65 8.79 6.41
CA LEU A 64 -3.90 9.79 7.15
C LEU A 64 -4.58 10.12 8.48
N PRO A 65 -3.80 10.43 9.53
CA PRO A 65 -4.33 10.86 10.81
C PRO A 65 -5.08 12.18 10.68
N ASP A 66 -6.05 12.41 11.55
CA ASP A 66 -6.90 13.60 11.51
C ASP A 66 -6.11 14.90 11.71
N ASP A 67 -5.04 14.89 12.52
CA ASP A 67 -4.13 16.03 12.68
C ASP A 67 -3.50 16.52 11.37
N TRP A 68 -3.44 15.67 10.33
CA TRP A 68 -2.88 16.04 9.02
C TRP A 68 -3.93 16.59 8.06
N ILE A 69 -5.22 16.43 8.40
CA ILE A 69 -6.35 16.81 7.56
C ILE A 69 -6.84 18.20 7.98
N GLN A 70 -6.74 19.18 7.08
CA GLN A 70 -7.23 20.53 7.33
C GLN A 70 -8.76 20.62 7.19
N GLU A 71 -9.33 19.94 6.18
CA GLU A 71 -10.76 19.98 5.88
C GLU A 71 -11.27 18.61 5.45
N ARG A 72 -12.54 18.33 5.78
CA ARG A 72 -13.27 17.13 5.37
C ARG A 72 -14.50 17.54 4.55
N ASP A 73 -14.86 16.69 3.59
CA ASP A 73 -16.06 16.86 2.78
C ASP A 73 -17.35 16.65 3.62
N SER A 74 -18.51 16.91 3.03
CA SER A 74 -19.81 16.73 3.70
C SER A 74 -20.11 15.28 4.09
N SER A 75 -19.35 14.31 3.59
CA SER A 75 -19.42 12.89 3.96
C SER A 75 -18.37 12.49 5.01
N GLY A 76 -17.59 13.44 5.52
CA GLY A 76 -16.53 13.23 6.53
C GLY A 76 -15.22 12.70 5.95
N ARG A 77 -15.08 12.60 4.62
CA ARG A 77 -13.84 12.14 4.00
C ARG A 77 -12.82 13.28 3.95
N PRO A 78 -11.53 12.98 4.12
CA PRO A 78 -10.48 13.99 4.03
C PRO A 78 -10.50 14.65 2.64
N ALA A 79 -10.57 15.98 2.63
CA ALA A 79 -10.62 16.79 1.41
C ALA A 79 -9.34 17.59 1.19
N THR A 80 -8.80 18.18 2.27
CA THR A 80 -7.61 19.04 2.22
C THR A 80 -6.62 18.66 3.33
N LEU A 81 -5.32 18.81 3.05
CA LEU A 81 -4.24 18.61 4.02
C LEU A 81 -3.81 19.93 4.66
N VAL A 82 -3.26 19.86 5.87
CA VAL A 82 -2.57 21.03 6.45
C VAL A 82 -1.33 21.38 5.63
N SER A 83 -0.96 22.67 5.62
CA SER A 83 0.14 23.20 4.80
C SER A 83 1.50 22.56 5.10
N ASP A 84 1.65 21.98 6.29
CA ASP A 84 2.86 21.26 6.71
C ASP A 84 2.99 19.85 6.10
N ILE A 85 2.02 19.37 5.33
CA ILE A 85 2.09 18.05 4.70
C ILE A 85 2.52 18.18 3.25
N GLU A 86 3.62 17.51 2.92
CA GLU A 86 4.17 17.46 1.57
C GLU A 86 3.85 16.12 0.88
N PRO A 87 3.26 16.13 -0.32
CA PRO A 87 3.05 14.93 -1.11
C PRO A 87 4.34 14.48 -1.80
N GLY A 88 4.58 13.17 -1.80
CA GLY A 88 5.73 12.58 -2.48
C GLY A 88 5.65 11.06 -2.57
N PHE A 89 6.82 10.45 -2.64
CA PHE A 89 6.99 9.01 -2.82
C PHE A 89 8.11 8.50 -1.93
N LEU A 90 7.88 7.40 -1.26
CA LEU A 90 8.91 6.68 -0.52
C LEU A 90 9.57 5.64 -1.43
N ARG A 91 10.90 5.64 -1.53
CA ARG A 91 11.68 4.58 -2.17
C ARG A 91 12.74 4.06 -1.20
N GLY A 92 12.56 2.82 -0.74
CA GLY A 92 13.35 2.29 0.37
C GLY A 92 13.10 3.14 1.64
N ILE A 93 14.13 3.84 2.10
CA ILE A 93 14.06 4.75 3.26
C ILE A 93 14.08 6.24 2.86
N GLN A 94 14.16 6.54 1.56
CA GLN A 94 14.28 7.91 1.06
C GLN A 94 12.92 8.44 0.60
N PHE A 95 12.61 9.67 0.97
CA PHE A 95 11.42 10.38 0.51
C PHE A 95 11.77 11.27 -0.68
N TRP A 96 10.95 11.18 -1.72
CA TRP A 96 11.12 11.87 -2.99
C TRP A 96 9.89 12.72 -3.27
N THR A 97 10.06 14.03 -3.37
CA THR A 97 9.01 14.92 -3.87
C THR A 97 8.89 14.78 -5.39
N LEU A 98 7.80 15.30 -5.96
CA LEU A 98 7.69 15.40 -7.42
C LEU A 98 8.81 16.26 -8.02
N GLU A 99 9.26 17.30 -7.32
CA GLU A 99 10.41 18.11 -7.72
C GLU A 99 11.71 17.28 -7.79
N ASN A 100 11.98 16.45 -6.77
CA ASN A 100 13.14 15.56 -6.77
C ASN A 100 13.11 14.55 -7.91
N LEU A 101 11.92 14.15 -8.37
CA LEU A 101 11.74 13.24 -9.50
C LEU A 101 11.91 13.96 -10.86
N ALA A 102 11.52 15.23 -10.94
CA ALA A 102 11.69 16.05 -12.14
C ALA A 102 13.15 16.50 -12.33
N HIS A 103 13.84 16.76 -11.23
CA HIS A 103 15.25 17.10 -11.17
C HIS A 103 15.97 16.12 -10.26
N PRO A 104 16.19 14.86 -10.71
CA PRO A 104 17.00 13.94 -9.95
C PRO A 104 18.38 14.58 -9.82
N ALA A 105 18.81 14.83 -8.58
CA ALA A 105 20.20 15.16 -8.32
C ALA A 105 21.02 13.97 -8.83
N LEU A 106 21.60 14.11 -10.02
CA LEU A 106 22.63 13.24 -10.51
C LEU A 106 23.89 13.63 -9.74
N ASP A 107 23.94 13.28 -8.45
CA ASP A 107 25.20 13.33 -7.71
C ASP A 107 26.20 12.44 -8.49
N GLY A 108 27.26 13.08 -8.97
CA GLY A 108 28.37 12.46 -9.71
C GLY A 108 29.41 11.80 -8.81
#